data_AF-A0A2T3B977-F1
#
_entry.id   AF-A0A2T3B977-F1
#
_cell.length_a   1.000
_cell.length_b   1.000
_cell.length_c   1.000
_cell.angle_alpha   90.00
_cell.angle_beta   90.00
_cell.angle_gamma   90.00
#
_symmetry.space_group_name_H-M   'P 1'
#
loop_
_entity.id
_entity.type
_entity.pdbx_description
1 polymer ?
#
loop_
_entity_poly.entity_id
_entity_poly.type
_entity_poly.pdbx_seq_one_letter_code
_entity_poly.pdbx_strand_id
1 'polypeptide(L)'
;MSASLFSTLPPEIICRVFEFADDFSVVAALAQTARIFYHTWRENPISICQAVAPRVFSNLTDAERLLDVQEEAEAVNQSQDSCKQKSIIRAKRLLFNARCASAAAESWVSLCQIHECFDRGEDPHMRPSELARFERAFYRVWTIGVMGSAPHLQDQASAFLDQCSPRELCRLDELGTWATYFNENDFGSLGLDLHDEVWKTGCDLVSKRWMAYQEGRHGIAAPDYTPLNFFAFFDNTQRYLDLIQDE
;
A
#
# COMPACT_ATOMS: atom_id res chain seq x y z
N MET A 1 30.35 36.17 -11.41
CA MET A 1 29.39 35.12 -10.99
C MET A 1 30.03 34.36 -9.84
N SER A 2 29.40 34.33 -8.66
CA SER A 2 29.89 33.54 -7.52
C SER A 2 29.74 32.06 -7.85
N ALA A 3 30.82 31.28 -7.79
CA ALA A 3 30.69 29.83 -7.81
C ALA A 3 29.83 29.40 -6.62
N SER A 4 28.85 28.53 -6.87
CA SER A 4 28.04 27.95 -5.80
C SER A 4 28.95 27.14 -4.86
N LEU A 5 28.91 27.42 -3.55
CA LEU A 5 29.66 26.64 -2.56
C LEU A 5 29.31 25.14 -2.60
N PHE A 6 28.13 24.80 -3.12
CA PHE A 6 27.71 23.41 -3.30
C PHE A 6 28.49 22.66 -4.37
N SER A 7 29.08 23.34 -5.37
CA SER A 7 29.87 22.64 -6.41
C SER A 7 31.23 22.15 -5.91
N THR A 8 31.64 22.54 -4.70
CA THR A 8 32.87 22.09 -4.04
C THR A 8 32.61 21.10 -2.90
N LEU A 9 31.35 20.82 -2.57
CA LEU A 9 31.00 19.89 -1.50
C LEU A 9 31.10 18.44 -1.98
N PRO A 10 31.56 17.51 -1.13
CA PRO A 10 31.51 16.08 -1.41
C PRO A 10 30.07 15.60 -1.62
N PRO A 11 29.83 14.64 -2.53
CA PRO A 11 28.50 14.07 -2.77
C PRO A 11 27.81 13.58 -1.49
N GLU A 12 28.57 13.08 -0.51
CA GLU A 12 28.06 12.59 0.77
C GLU A 12 27.41 13.70 1.59
N ILE A 13 27.96 14.92 1.56
CA ILE A 13 27.39 16.08 2.24
C ILE A 13 26.10 16.53 1.54
N ILE A 14 26.07 16.44 0.22
CA ILE A 14 24.87 16.77 -0.57
C ILE A 14 23.78 15.71 -0.37
N CYS A 15 24.14 14.43 -0.22
CA CYS A 15 23.22 13.37 0.20
C CYS A 15 22.61 13.71 1.56
N ARG A 16 23.40 14.18 2.55
CA ARG A 16 22.85 14.62 3.85
C ARG A 16 21.79 15.71 3.69
N VAL A 17 21.96 16.67 2.77
CA VAL A 17 20.94 17.69 2.51
C VAL A 17 19.62 17.06 2.07
N PHE A 18 19.67 16.07 1.18
CA PHE A 18 18.47 15.32 0.77
C PHE A 18 17.91 14.45 1.91
N GLU A 19 18.75 13.86 2.75
CA GLU A 19 18.31 13.06 3.89
C GLU A 19 17.57 13.89 4.96
N PHE A 20 17.74 15.21 4.98
CA PHE A 20 16.99 16.14 5.83
C PHE A 20 15.74 16.73 5.15
N ALA A 21 15.43 16.34 3.91
CA ALA A 21 14.18 16.73 3.28
C ALA A 21 12.98 16.14 4.04
N ASP A 22 11.94 16.96 4.19
CA ASP A 22 10.69 16.55 4.86
C ASP A 22 9.92 15.53 4.00
N ASP A 23 9.93 15.70 2.68
CA ASP A 23 9.25 14.82 1.74
C ASP A 23 9.91 14.77 0.34
N PHE A 24 9.31 13.99 -0.56
CA PHE A 24 9.79 13.87 -1.95
C PHE A 24 9.56 15.12 -2.81
N SER A 25 8.67 16.02 -2.41
CA SER A 25 8.48 17.31 -3.09
C SER A 25 9.67 18.23 -2.84
N VAL A 26 10.19 18.24 -1.61
CA VAL A 26 11.41 18.95 -1.23
C VAL A 26 12.63 18.35 -1.93
N VAL A 27 12.73 17.02 -2.02
CA VAL A 27 13.76 16.34 -2.82
C VAL A 27 13.69 16.78 -4.29
N ALA A 28 12.50 16.81 -4.90
CA ALA A 28 12.32 17.23 -6.28
C ALA A 28 12.72 18.71 -6.48
N ALA A 29 12.31 19.59 -5.57
CA ALA A 29 12.67 21.01 -5.59
C ALA A 29 14.19 21.19 -5.49
N LEU A 30 14.84 20.52 -4.53
CA LEU A 30 16.30 20.53 -4.36
C LEU A 30 17.01 20.07 -5.64
N ALA A 31 16.57 18.96 -6.22
CA ALA A 31 17.14 18.43 -7.46
C ALA A 31 17.01 19.41 -8.66
N GLN A 32 15.96 20.24 -8.68
CA GLN A 32 15.76 21.25 -9.72
C GLN A 32 16.59 22.52 -9.51
N THR A 33 17.06 22.79 -8.29
CA THR A 33 17.74 24.06 -7.97
C THR A 33 19.15 24.18 -8.55
N ALA A 34 19.90 23.07 -8.68
CA ALA A 34 21.24 23.09 -9.27
C ALA A 34 21.64 21.73 -9.85
N ARG A 35 22.54 21.76 -10.85
CA ARG A 35 23.08 20.56 -11.48
C ARG A 35 23.71 19.59 -10.48
N ILE A 36 24.38 20.10 -9.45
CA ILE A 36 25.03 19.24 -8.44
C ILE A 36 24.01 18.43 -7.65
N PHE A 37 22.90 19.03 -7.22
CA PHE A 37 21.80 18.33 -6.56
C PHE A 37 21.14 17.31 -7.50
N TYR A 38 20.91 17.68 -8.76
CA TYR A 38 20.40 16.75 -9.77
C TYR A 38 21.32 15.53 -9.96
N HIS A 39 22.63 15.74 -10.07
CA HIS A 39 23.61 14.67 -10.23
C HIS A 39 23.66 13.77 -8.99
N THR A 40 23.73 14.35 -7.78
CA THR A 40 23.73 13.57 -6.53
C THR A 40 22.45 12.75 -6.37
N TRP A 41 21.28 13.34 -6.67
CA TRP A 41 20.01 12.60 -6.70
C TRP A 41 20.05 11.42 -7.67
N ARG A 42 20.54 11.64 -8.89
CA ARG A 42 20.64 10.60 -9.92
C ARG A 42 21.64 9.48 -9.56
N GLU A 43 22.72 9.82 -8.86
CA GLU A 43 23.77 8.88 -8.50
C GLU A 43 23.46 8.08 -7.22
N ASN A 44 22.72 8.67 -6.28
CA ASN A 44 22.43 8.09 -4.97
C ASN A 44 20.91 7.98 -4.65
N PRO A 45 20.05 7.55 -5.60
CA PRO A 45 18.61 7.58 -5.39
C PRO A 45 18.19 6.69 -4.22
N ILE A 46 18.86 5.54 -4.03
CA ILE A 46 18.50 4.55 -3.00
C ILE A 46 18.69 5.13 -1.60
N SER A 47 19.87 5.67 -1.31
CA SER A 47 20.19 6.24 0.01
C SER A 47 19.22 7.38 0.37
N ILE A 48 18.90 8.22 -0.61
CA ILE A 48 17.98 9.35 -0.45
C ILE A 48 16.55 8.83 -0.20
N CYS A 49 16.08 7.87 -1.01
CA CYS A 49 14.77 7.27 -0.83
C CYS A 49 14.64 6.58 0.54
N GLN A 50 15.65 5.82 0.97
CA GLN A 50 15.66 5.14 2.27
C GLN A 50 15.63 6.12 3.45
N ALA A 51 16.19 7.31 3.30
CA ALA A 51 16.17 8.32 4.36
C ALA A 51 14.86 9.10 4.43
N VAL A 52 14.25 9.41 3.28
CA VAL A 52 13.05 10.25 3.19
C VAL A 52 11.77 9.43 3.33
N ALA A 53 11.71 8.26 2.70
CA ALA A 53 10.48 7.46 2.65
C ALA A 53 9.90 7.14 4.05
N PRO A 54 10.68 6.75 5.09
CA PRO A 54 10.15 6.44 6.42
C PRO A 54 9.36 7.57 7.10
N ARG A 55 9.56 8.83 6.67
CA ARG A 55 8.85 9.99 7.20
C ARG A 55 7.58 10.31 6.41
N VAL A 56 7.56 9.93 5.15
CA VAL A 56 6.47 10.21 4.21
C VAL A 56 5.41 9.11 4.22
N PHE A 57 5.85 7.86 4.37
CA PHE A 57 5.02 6.69 4.22
C PHE A 57 4.99 5.87 5.51
N SER A 58 3.85 5.88 6.20
CA SER A 58 3.61 5.04 7.39
C SER A 58 3.55 3.55 7.07
N ASN A 59 3.38 3.20 5.80
CA ASN A 59 3.08 1.86 5.31
C ASN A 59 4.28 1.12 4.68
N LEU A 60 5.50 1.66 4.84
CA LEU A 60 6.69 1.13 4.17
C LEU A 60 7.02 -0.32 4.48
N THR A 61 6.85 -0.76 5.72
CA THR A 61 7.13 -2.15 6.09
C THR A 61 6.25 -3.13 5.32
N ASP A 62 4.99 -2.77 5.09
CA ASP A 62 4.08 -3.61 4.30
C ASP A 62 4.39 -3.50 2.79
N ALA A 63 4.81 -2.33 2.31
CA ALA A 63 5.29 -2.15 0.93
C ALA A 63 6.58 -2.94 0.62
N GLU A 64 7.51 -3.03 1.59
CA GLU A 64 8.73 -3.84 1.50
C GLU A 64 8.41 -5.33 1.43
N ARG A 65 7.49 -5.82 2.25
CA ARG A 65 7.04 -7.22 2.21
C ARG A 65 6.40 -7.57 0.86
N LEU A 66 5.54 -6.70 0.34
CA LEU A 66 4.96 -6.88 -0.99
C LEU A 66 6.05 -6.97 -2.06
N LEU A 67 7.05 -6.09 -1.99
CA LEU A 67 8.16 -6.06 -2.94
C LEU A 67 8.99 -7.35 -2.90
N ASP A 68 9.25 -7.90 -1.71
CA ASP A 68 9.96 -9.17 -1.57
C ASP A 68 9.19 -10.32 -2.25
N VAL A 69 7.88 -10.37 -2.06
CA VAL A 69 7.02 -11.38 -2.72
C VAL A 69 6.95 -11.18 -4.23
N GLN A 70 6.91 -9.93 -4.71
CA GLN A 70 7.00 -9.61 -6.14
C GLN A 70 8.33 -10.08 -6.74
N GLU A 71 9.44 -9.86 -6.05
CA GLU A 71 10.75 -10.32 -6.51
C GLU A 71 10.85 -11.86 -6.52
N GLU A 72 10.28 -12.54 -5.53
CA GLU A 72 10.22 -14.00 -5.49
C GLU A 72 9.32 -14.59 -6.60
N ALA A 73 8.19 -13.95 -6.89
CA ALA A 73 7.32 -14.32 -8.00
C ALA A 73 8.05 -14.19 -9.36
N GLU A 74 8.87 -13.14 -9.52
CA GLU A 74 9.64 -12.86 -10.74
C GLU A 74 10.96 -13.64 -10.84
N ALA A 75 11.46 -14.23 -9.74
CA ALA A 75 12.78 -14.86 -9.66
C ALA A 75 12.97 -16.00 -10.67
N VAL A 76 11.88 -16.64 -11.10
CA VAL A 76 11.89 -17.72 -12.12
C VAL A 76 12.29 -17.21 -13.51
N ASN A 77 12.16 -15.90 -13.77
CA ASN A 77 12.35 -15.29 -15.08
C ASN A 77 13.57 -14.35 -15.18
N GLN A 78 14.37 -14.19 -14.12
CA GLN A 78 15.40 -13.14 -14.11
C GLN A 78 16.68 -13.51 -14.87
N SER A 79 16.94 -12.75 -15.93
CA SER A 79 18.23 -12.65 -16.61
C SER A 79 19.28 -11.86 -15.80
N GLN A 80 20.55 -11.93 -16.19
CA GLN A 80 21.71 -11.33 -15.51
C GLN A 80 21.74 -9.79 -15.61
N ASP A 81 20.85 -9.09 -14.92
CA ASP A 81 20.96 -7.64 -14.74
C ASP A 81 22.07 -7.27 -13.76
N SER A 82 22.75 -6.14 -14.03
CA SER A 82 23.80 -5.61 -13.15
C SER A 82 23.26 -5.25 -11.76
N CYS A 83 24.07 -5.47 -10.72
CA CYS A 83 23.69 -5.23 -9.32
C CYS A 83 23.16 -3.80 -9.07
N LYS A 84 23.77 -2.78 -9.69
CA LYS A 84 23.35 -1.37 -9.57
C LYS A 84 21.99 -1.10 -10.23
N GLN A 85 21.66 -1.79 -11.31
CA GLN A 85 20.39 -1.63 -11.99
C GLN A 85 19.24 -2.28 -11.19
N LYS A 86 19.49 -3.48 -10.64
CA LYS A 86 18.54 -4.16 -9.73
C LYS A 86 18.18 -3.30 -8.53
N SER A 87 19.17 -2.68 -7.89
CA SER A 87 18.95 -1.86 -6.70
C SER A 87 18.14 -0.58 -6.99
N ILE A 88 18.32 0.03 -8.17
CA ILE A 88 17.50 1.18 -8.60
C ILE A 88 16.06 0.76 -8.91
N ILE A 89 15.87 -0.38 -9.58
CA ILE A 89 14.54 -0.91 -9.90
C ILE A 89 13.78 -1.21 -8.61
N ARG A 90 14.42 -1.89 -7.65
CA ARG A 90 13.85 -2.18 -6.33
C ARG A 90 13.39 -0.92 -5.60
N ALA A 91 14.24 0.11 -5.51
CA ALA A 91 13.86 1.37 -4.84
C ALA A 91 12.68 2.08 -5.54
N LYS A 92 12.61 2.04 -6.87
CA LYS A 92 11.46 2.59 -7.61
C LYS A 92 10.17 1.83 -7.32
N ARG A 93 10.23 0.49 -7.32
CA ARG A 93 9.09 -0.37 -6.99
C ARG A 93 8.61 -0.17 -5.56
N LEU A 94 9.53 -0.03 -4.60
CA LEU A 94 9.16 0.26 -3.22
C LEU A 94 8.35 1.57 -3.10
N LEU A 95 8.85 2.66 -3.70
CA LEU A 95 8.14 3.94 -3.68
C LEU A 95 6.81 3.89 -4.42
N PHE A 96 6.74 3.14 -5.51
CA PHE A 96 5.52 2.89 -6.24
C PHE A 96 4.49 2.19 -5.35
N ASN A 97 4.86 1.05 -4.75
CA ASN A 97 4.02 0.29 -3.83
C ASN A 97 3.52 1.15 -2.67
N ALA A 98 4.40 1.97 -2.07
CA ALA A 98 4.05 2.91 -0.99
C ALA A 98 2.98 3.94 -1.42
N ARG A 99 3.17 4.54 -2.60
CA ARG A 99 2.23 5.53 -3.16
C ARG A 99 0.88 4.95 -3.53
N CYS A 100 0.85 3.73 -4.07
CA CYS A 100 -0.39 3.07 -4.47
C CYS A 100 -1.35 2.90 -3.29
N ALA A 101 -0.87 2.41 -2.15
CA ALA A 101 -1.72 2.23 -0.98
C ALA A 101 -2.21 3.55 -0.38
N SER A 102 -1.34 4.58 -0.32
CA SER A 102 -1.75 5.90 0.18
C SER A 102 -2.77 6.57 -0.73
N ALA A 103 -2.59 6.49 -2.05
CA ALA A 103 -3.58 6.97 -3.01
C ALA A 103 -4.91 6.19 -2.89
N ALA A 104 -4.84 4.86 -2.74
CA ALA A 104 -6.03 4.03 -2.52
C ALA A 104 -6.78 4.43 -1.24
N ALA A 105 -6.05 4.72 -0.17
CA ALA A 105 -6.62 5.18 1.08
C ALA A 105 -7.29 6.56 0.93
N GLU A 106 -6.69 7.51 0.21
CA GLU A 106 -7.30 8.81 -0.09
C GLU A 106 -8.59 8.68 -0.90
N SER A 107 -8.60 7.84 -1.92
CA SER A 107 -9.79 7.53 -2.70
C SER A 107 -10.88 6.87 -1.86
N TRP A 108 -10.52 5.93 -0.98
CA TRP A 108 -11.45 5.32 -0.03
C TRP A 108 -12.05 6.36 0.93
N VAL A 109 -11.23 7.26 1.49
CA VAL A 109 -11.70 8.37 2.35
C VAL A 109 -12.70 9.25 1.62
N SER A 110 -12.42 9.59 0.35
CA SER A 110 -13.31 10.38 -0.50
C SER A 110 -14.64 9.67 -0.72
N LEU A 111 -14.60 8.37 -1.09
CA LEU A 111 -15.78 7.57 -1.35
C LEU A 111 -16.67 7.40 -0.12
N CYS A 112 -16.07 7.17 1.05
CA CYS A 112 -16.83 7.01 2.28
C CYS A 112 -17.51 8.29 2.75
N GLN A 113 -17.11 9.47 2.24
CA GLN A 113 -17.68 10.78 2.60
C GLN A 113 -17.92 10.94 4.10
N ILE A 114 -16.98 10.43 4.90
CA ILE A 114 -17.24 10.13 6.30
C ILE A 114 -17.42 11.40 7.17
N HIS A 115 -17.06 12.56 6.63
CA HIS A 115 -17.33 13.88 7.19
C HIS A 115 -18.82 14.26 7.16
N GLU A 116 -19.63 13.58 6.34
CA GLU A 116 -21.08 13.77 6.23
C GLU A 116 -21.87 12.86 7.20
N CYS A 117 -21.19 11.95 7.91
CA CYS A 117 -21.83 11.02 8.84
C CYS A 117 -22.05 11.64 10.22
N PHE A 118 -23.31 11.81 10.63
CA PHE A 118 -23.71 12.45 11.88
C PHE A 118 -23.30 11.68 13.16
N ASP A 119 -23.03 10.38 13.07
CA ASP A 119 -22.79 9.50 14.23
C ASP A 119 -21.31 9.38 14.64
N ARG A 120 -20.42 10.17 14.02
CA ARG A 120 -18.97 10.07 14.23
C ARG A 120 -18.43 10.78 15.47
N GLY A 121 -19.25 11.59 16.13
CA GLY A 121 -18.83 12.39 17.29
C GLY A 121 -18.00 13.61 16.88
N GLU A 122 -17.00 13.98 17.69
CA GLU A 122 -16.30 15.27 17.61
C GLU A 122 -15.26 15.40 16.46
N ASP A 123 -14.81 14.29 15.87
CA ASP A 123 -13.85 14.31 14.75
C ASP A 123 -14.48 13.75 13.46
N PRO A 124 -14.80 14.59 12.47
CA PRO A 124 -15.40 14.18 11.21
C PRO A 124 -14.37 13.56 10.23
N HIS A 125 -13.07 13.49 10.57
CA HIS A 125 -12.01 13.06 9.65
C HIS A 125 -11.56 11.62 9.85
N MET A 126 -11.08 10.98 8.76
CA MET A 126 -10.52 9.63 8.82
C MET A 126 -9.38 9.57 9.84
N ARG A 127 -9.47 8.64 10.80
CA ARG A 127 -8.45 8.52 11.85
C ARG A 127 -7.24 7.76 11.29
N PRO A 128 -6.02 8.05 11.78
CA PRO A 128 -4.81 7.35 11.35
C PRO A 128 -4.90 5.81 11.52
N SER A 129 -5.59 5.33 12.56
CA SER A 129 -5.82 3.90 12.79
C SER A 129 -6.68 3.24 11.70
N GLU A 130 -7.67 3.97 11.17
CA GLU A 130 -8.59 3.51 10.13
C GLU A 130 -7.86 3.42 8.78
N LEU A 131 -7.08 4.46 8.45
CA LEU A 131 -6.18 4.46 7.29
C LEU A 131 -5.19 3.31 7.35
N ALA A 132 -4.52 3.11 8.49
CA ALA A 132 -3.54 2.04 8.65
C ALA A 132 -4.17 0.64 8.49
N ARG A 133 -5.43 0.43 8.92
CA ARG A 133 -6.15 -0.82 8.67
C ARG A 133 -6.44 -1.02 7.18
N PHE A 134 -6.90 0.02 6.51
CA PHE A 134 -7.19 -0.03 5.07
C PHE A 134 -5.92 -0.31 4.26
N GLU A 135 -4.84 0.45 4.47
CA GLU A 135 -3.57 0.25 3.77
C GLU A 135 -3.00 -1.14 4.00
N ARG A 136 -3.08 -1.66 5.24
CA ARG A 136 -2.63 -3.03 5.54
C ARG A 136 -3.45 -4.08 4.80
N ALA A 137 -4.78 -3.95 4.77
CA ALA A 137 -5.64 -4.85 4.00
C ALA A 137 -5.29 -4.78 2.51
N PHE A 138 -5.03 -3.57 1.99
CA PHE A 138 -4.61 -3.33 0.62
C PHE A 138 -3.34 -4.10 0.26
N TYR A 139 -2.29 -3.98 1.07
CA TYR A 139 -1.06 -4.77 0.83
C TYR A 139 -1.30 -6.26 0.93
N ARG A 140 -2.14 -6.73 1.86
CA ARG A 140 -2.42 -8.16 2.02
C ARG A 140 -3.14 -8.73 0.81
N VAL A 141 -4.19 -8.08 0.31
CA VAL A 141 -4.89 -8.52 -0.90
C VAL A 141 -3.94 -8.52 -2.10
N TRP A 142 -3.12 -7.47 -2.26
CA TRP A 142 -2.13 -7.44 -3.35
C TRP A 142 -1.12 -8.57 -3.24
N THR A 143 -0.60 -8.84 -2.05
CA THR A 143 0.38 -9.91 -1.80
C THR A 143 -0.22 -11.27 -2.09
N ILE A 144 -1.47 -11.53 -1.66
CA ILE A 144 -2.23 -12.75 -1.99
C ILE A 144 -2.39 -12.88 -3.50
N GLY A 145 -2.72 -11.79 -4.19
CA GLY A 145 -2.80 -11.74 -5.65
C GLY A 145 -1.49 -12.16 -6.31
N VAL A 146 -0.37 -11.56 -5.92
CA VAL A 146 0.96 -11.88 -6.47
C VAL A 146 1.30 -13.35 -6.26
N MET A 147 1.09 -13.87 -5.04
CA MET A 147 1.33 -15.28 -4.74
C MET A 147 0.39 -16.21 -5.52
N GLY A 148 -0.89 -15.85 -5.65
CA GLY A 148 -1.90 -16.64 -6.37
C GLY A 148 -1.66 -16.71 -7.88
N SER A 149 -1.13 -15.63 -8.46
CA SER A 149 -0.79 -15.58 -9.89
C SER A 149 0.53 -16.29 -10.23
N ALA A 150 1.39 -16.58 -9.24
CA ALA A 150 2.66 -17.28 -9.42
C ALA A 150 2.53 -18.77 -9.03
N PRO A 151 2.64 -19.73 -9.98
CA PRO A 151 2.38 -21.14 -9.70
C PRO A 151 3.17 -21.73 -8.52
N HIS A 152 4.42 -21.30 -8.31
CA HIS A 152 5.27 -21.80 -7.22
C HIS A 152 4.94 -21.19 -5.85
N LEU A 153 4.09 -20.16 -5.79
CA LEU A 153 3.67 -19.47 -4.55
C LEU A 153 2.20 -19.70 -4.18
N GLN A 154 1.42 -20.42 -5.01
CA GLN A 154 -0.01 -20.65 -4.75
C GLN A 154 -0.29 -21.34 -3.41
N ASP A 155 0.57 -22.29 -3.01
CA ASP A 155 0.48 -22.94 -1.71
C ASP A 155 0.70 -21.95 -0.56
N GLN A 156 1.60 -20.97 -0.74
CA GLN A 156 1.83 -19.91 0.25
C GLN A 156 0.63 -18.98 0.37
N ALA A 157 -0.03 -18.65 -0.75
CA ALA A 157 -1.26 -17.86 -0.73
C ALA A 157 -2.37 -18.56 0.08
N SER A 158 -2.52 -19.86 -0.14
CA SER A 158 -3.51 -20.68 0.58
C SER A 158 -3.17 -20.79 2.07
N ALA A 159 -1.91 -21.08 2.40
CA ALA A 159 -1.46 -21.14 3.79
C ALA A 159 -1.61 -19.80 4.54
N PHE A 160 -1.40 -18.67 3.85
CA PHE A 160 -1.63 -17.34 4.40
C PHE A 160 -3.11 -17.15 4.75
N LEU A 161 -4.01 -17.48 3.82
CA LEU A 161 -5.46 -17.37 4.03
C LEU A 161 -5.97 -18.29 5.14
N ASP A 162 -5.38 -19.48 5.30
CA ASP A 162 -5.71 -20.42 6.38
C ASP A 162 -5.29 -19.92 7.76
N GLN A 163 -4.29 -19.04 7.83
CA GLN A 163 -3.83 -18.42 9.08
C GLN A 163 -4.59 -17.13 9.43
N CYS A 164 -5.34 -16.57 8.48
CA CYS A 164 -6.14 -15.38 8.73
C CYS A 164 -7.29 -15.72 9.69
N SER A 165 -7.46 -14.89 10.72
CA SER A 165 -8.66 -14.98 11.54
C SER A 165 -9.89 -14.61 10.70
N PRO A 166 -11.09 -15.11 11.07
CA PRO A 166 -12.33 -14.73 10.40
C PRO A 166 -12.56 -13.22 10.32
N ARG A 167 -12.15 -12.47 11.35
CA ARG A 167 -12.21 -10.99 11.37
C ARG A 167 -11.33 -10.37 10.31
N GLU A 168 -10.14 -10.94 10.10
CA GLU A 168 -9.24 -10.49 9.06
C GLU A 168 -9.79 -10.83 7.67
N LEU A 169 -10.31 -12.04 7.47
CA LEU A 169 -10.95 -12.43 6.21
C LEU A 169 -12.10 -11.48 5.84
N CYS A 170 -12.93 -11.10 6.81
CA CYS A 170 -13.99 -10.10 6.62
C CYS A 170 -13.43 -8.75 6.16
N ARG A 171 -12.34 -8.25 6.76
CA ARG A 171 -11.69 -7.00 6.33
C ARG A 171 -11.17 -7.09 4.90
N LEU A 172 -10.51 -8.20 4.57
CA LEU A 172 -9.94 -8.39 3.23
C LEU A 172 -11.04 -8.51 2.17
N ASP A 173 -12.14 -9.20 2.46
CA ASP A 173 -13.29 -9.34 1.55
C ASP A 173 -14.02 -8.00 1.36
N GLU A 174 -14.16 -7.23 2.43
CA GLU A 174 -14.71 -5.87 2.38
C GLU A 174 -13.83 -4.94 1.52
N LEU A 175 -12.50 -5.05 1.59
CA LEU A 175 -11.60 -4.35 0.66
C LEU A 175 -11.83 -4.79 -0.79
N GLY A 176 -11.98 -6.09 -1.03
CA GLY A 176 -12.29 -6.61 -2.37
C GLY A 176 -13.59 -6.01 -2.92
N THR A 177 -14.61 -5.91 -2.08
CA THR A 177 -15.88 -5.24 -2.39
C THR A 177 -15.64 -3.78 -2.78
N TRP A 178 -14.91 -3.01 -1.97
CA TRP A 178 -14.50 -1.65 -2.31
C TRP A 178 -13.84 -1.56 -3.68
N ALA A 179 -12.85 -2.43 -3.95
CA ALA A 179 -12.12 -2.41 -5.21
C ALA A 179 -12.99 -2.74 -6.43
N THR A 180 -14.01 -3.59 -6.29
CA THR A 180 -14.94 -3.91 -7.39
C THR A 180 -15.86 -2.76 -7.77
N TYR A 181 -16.19 -1.89 -6.82
CA TYR A 181 -17.05 -0.72 -7.04
C TYR A 181 -16.29 0.55 -7.36
N PHE A 182 -14.97 0.54 -7.18
CA PHE A 182 -14.14 1.69 -7.48
C PHE A 182 -13.77 1.72 -8.96
N ASN A 183 -14.34 2.68 -9.68
CA ASN A 183 -14.04 2.96 -11.08
C ASN A 183 -13.49 4.38 -11.19
N GLU A 184 -12.22 4.55 -10.82
CA GLU A 184 -11.49 5.76 -11.19
C GLU A 184 -10.21 5.35 -11.91
N ASN A 185 -10.06 5.84 -13.13
CA ASN A 185 -8.83 5.77 -13.93
C ASN A 185 -7.64 6.49 -13.24
N ASP A 186 -7.79 6.97 -12.00
CA ASP A 186 -6.83 7.76 -11.25
C ASP A 186 -5.58 6.95 -10.89
N PHE A 187 -5.74 5.65 -10.62
CA PHE A 187 -4.61 4.76 -10.36
C PHE A 187 -3.83 4.36 -11.61
N GLY A 188 -4.38 4.55 -12.82
CA GLY A 188 -3.67 4.29 -14.07
C GLY A 188 -2.40 5.13 -14.21
N SER A 189 -2.38 6.34 -13.62
CA SER A 189 -1.20 7.20 -13.52
C SER A 189 -0.12 6.66 -12.56
N LEU A 190 -0.55 5.90 -11.56
CA LEU A 190 0.26 5.21 -10.58
C LEU A 190 0.41 3.72 -10.92
N GLY A 191 0.13 3.30 -12.16
CA GLY A 191 0.31 1.92 -12.66
C GLY A 191 -0.40 0.81 -11.89
N LEU A 192 -1.32 1.16 -10.98
CA LEU A 192 -2.14 0.20 -10.26
C LEU A 192 -3.47 0.10 -10.99
N ASP A 193 -3.77 -1.09 -11.50
CA ASP A 193 -5.05 -1.38 -12.13
C ASP A 193 -5.79 -2.37 -11.23
N LEU A 194 -6.87 -1.92 -10.58
CA LEU A 194 -7.70 -2.79 -9.74
C LEU A 194 -8.49 -3.82 -10.58
N HIS A 195 -8.47 -3.70 -11.90
CA HIS A 195 -8.94 -4.73 -12.84
C HIS A 195 -7.84 -5.66 -13.34
N ASP A 196 -6.58 -5.46 -12.94
CA ASP A 196 -5.51 -6.40 -13.24
C ASP A 196 -5.81 -7.79 -12.67
N GLU A 197 -5.38 -8.82 -13.39
CA GLU A 197 -5.58 -10.22 -13.03
C GLU A 197 -4.92 -10.55 -11.69
N VAL A 198 -3.81 -9.88 -11.33
CA VAL A 198 -3.18 -10.06 -10.02
C VAL A 198 -4.12 -9.59 -8.91
N TRP A 199 -4.68 -8.39 -9.03
CA TRP A 199 -5.59 -7.85 -8.02
C TRP A 199 -6.85 -8.70 -7.90
N LYS A 200 -7.45 -9.03 -9.06
CA LYS A 200 -8.63 -9.89 -9.13
C LYS A 200 -8.38 -11.26 -8.50
N THR A 201 -7.24 -11.89 -8.78
CA THR A 201 -6.83 -13.15 -8.13
C THR A 201 -6.81 -13.02 -6.61
N GLY A 202 -6.27 -11.91 -6.09
CA GLY A 202 -6.24 -11.62 -4.65
C GLY A 202 -7.64 -11.57 -4.05
N CYS A 203 -8.53 -10.77 -4.66
CA CYS A 203 -9.93 -10.63 -4.23
C CYS A 203 -10.69 -11.97 -4.31
N ASP A 204 -10.55 -12.71 -5.41
CA ASP A 204 -11.24 -13.98 -5.63
C ASP A 204 -10.84 -15.04 -4.60
N LEU A 205 -9.54 -15.13 -4.28
CA LEU A 205 -9.04 -16.08 -3.27
C LEU A 205 -9.54 -15.73 -1.86
N VAL A 206 -9.52 -14.45 -1.49
CA VAL A 206 -10.05 -13.96 -0.22
C VAL A 206 -11.54 -14.25 -0.12
N SER A 207 -12.32 -13.87 -1.13
CA SER A 207 -13.77 -14.01 -1.12
C SER A 207 -14.19 -15.48 -1.06
N LYS A 208 -13.51 -16.35 -1.81
CA LYS A 208 -13.71 -17.80 -1.71
C LYS A 208 -13.47 -18.32 -0.29
N ARG A 209 -12.41 -17.87 0.40
CA ARG A 209 -12.12 -18.31 1.77
C ARG A 209 -13.14 -17.76 2.77
N TRP A 210 -13.55 -16.52 2.61
CA TRP A 210 -14.57 -15.88 3.44
C TRP A 210 -15.94 -16.56 3.30
N MET A 211 -16.38 -16.83 2.07
CA MET A 211 -17.63 -17.55 1.81
C MET A 211 -17.63 -18.97 2.39
N ALA A 212 -16.49 -19.67 2.33
CA ALA A 212 -16.33 -20.97 2.97
C ALA A 212 -16.44 -20.89 4.50
N TYR A 213 -15.93 -19.83 5.13
CA TYR A 213 -16.11 -19.60 6.56
C TYR A 213 -17.59 -19.30 6.91
N GLN A 214 -18.28 -18.54 6.07
CA GLN A 214 -19.69 -18.19 6.27
C GLN A 214 -20.66 -19.36 6.05
N GLU A 215 -20.24 -20.43 5.38
CA GLU A 215 -21.09 -21.58 5.10
C GLU A 215 -21.65 -22.19 6.41
N GLY A 216 -22.97 -22.16 6.56
CA GLY A 216 -23.67 -22.62 7.76
C GLY A 216 -23.66 -21.64 8.94
N ARG A 217 -23.10 -20.44 8.80
CA ARG A 217 -23.11 -19.37 9.81
C ARG A 217 -24.13 -18.30 9.48
N HIS A 218 -24.63 -17.59 10.51
CA HIS A 218 -25.51 -16.44 10.30
C HIS A 218 -24.67 -15.25 9.83
N GLY A 219 -25.10 -14.57 8.76
CA GLY A 219 -24.46 -13.35 8.29
C GLY A 219 -24.54 -12.23 9.33
N ILE A 220 -23.50 -11.42 9.42
CA ILE A 220 -23.50 -10.22 10.26
C ILE A 220 -24.07 -9.09 9.41
N ALA A 221 -25.19 -8.52 9.85
CA ALA A 221 -25.74 -7.33 9.21
C ALA A 221 -24.75 -6.16 9.41
N ALA A 222 -24.44 -5.45 8.33
CA ALA A 222 -23.69 -4.21 8.43
C ALA A 222 -24.47 -3.23 9.31
N PRO A 223 -23.79 -2.42 10.15
CA PRO A 223 -24.47 -1.42 10.96
C PRO A 223 -25.14 -0.37 10.06
N ASP A 224 -26.39 0.01 10.35
CA ASP A 224 -27.20 0.95 9.55
C ASP A 224 -26.57 2.35 9.35
N TYR A 225 -25.52 2.67 10.11
CA TYR A 225 -24.89 3.99 10.16
C TYR A 225 -23.53 4.05 9.45
N THR A 226 -23.15 3.01 8.71
CA THR A 226 -21.86 3.00 8.00
C THR A 226 -21.98 3.41 6.54
N PRO A 227 -21.04 4.22 6.02
CA PRO A 227 -21.00 4.54 4.60
C PRO A 227 -20.89 3.28 3.74
N LEU A 228 -21.81 3.11 2.79
CA LEU A 228 -21.78 2.06 1.77
C LEU A 228 -21.65 0.63 2.34
N ASN A 229 -22.15 0.38 3.56
CA ASN A 229 -22.03 -0.89 4.28
C ASN A 229 -20.59 -1.32 4.61
N PHE A 230 -19.61 -0.42 4.50
CA PHE A 230 -18.25 -0.68 4.96
C PHE A 230 -18.17 -0.54 6.49
N PHE A 231 -17.67 -1.52 7.21
CA PHE A 231 -17.55 -1.43 8.66
C PHE A 231 -16.27 -2.04 9.22
N ALA A 232 -15.50 -2.79 8.43
CA ALA A 232 -14.34 -3.50 8.94
C ALA A 232 -13.15 -2.55 9.25
N PHE A 233 -13.15 -1.34 8.67
CA PHE A 233 -12.05 -0.37 8.77
C PHE A 233 -12.26 0.74 9.79
N PHE A 234 -13.49 1.04 10.20
CA PHE A 234 -13.79 2.17 11.11
C PHE A 234 -13.60 1.79 12.58
N ASP A 235 -13.13 2.75 13.39
CA ASP A 235 -12.88 2.53 14.82
C ASP A 235 -14.16 2.21 15.59
N ASN A 236 -15.22 2.97 15.32
CA ASN A 236 -16.51 2.87 16.01
C ASN A 236 -17.27 1.57 15.69
N THR A 237 -16.88 0.87 14.63
CA THR A 237 -17.52 -0.37 14.18
C THR A 237 -16.70 -1.63 14.49
N GLN A 238 -15.49 -1.51 15.07
CA GLN A 238 -14.66 -2.68 15.38
C GLN A 238 -15.36 -3.70 16.27
N ARG A 239 -16.23 -3.25 17.19
CA ARG A 239 -17.04 -4.13 18.06
C ARG A 239 -17.93 -5.11 17.28
N TYR A 240 -18.30 -4.80 16.03
CA TYR A 240 -19.09 -5.70 15.20
C TYR A 240 -18.23 -6.83 14.61
N LEU A 241 -16.93 -6.59 14.38
CA LEU A 241 -16.00 -7.66 14.04
C LEU A 241 -15.83 -8.65 15.20
N ASP A 242 -15.94 -8.19 16.45
CA ASP A 242 -15.87 -9.08 17.61
C ASP A 242 -17.07 -10.05 17.71
N LEU A 243 -18.16 -9.78 16.99
CA LEU A 243 -19.27 -10.73 16.85
C LEU A 243 -18.93 -11.89 15.91
N ILE A 244 -17.88 -11.75 15.09
CA ILE A 244 -17.33 -12.86 14.31
C ILE A 244 -16.60 -13.78 15.29
N GLN A 245 -17.19 -14.95 15.52
CA GLN A 245 -16.60 -15.99 16.37
C GLN A 245 -15.28 -16.47 15.78
N ASP A 246 -14.24 -16.45 16.61
CA ASP A 246 -13.05 -17.25 16.35
C ASP A 246 -13.43 -18.72 16.62
N GLU A 247 -12.91 -19.67 15.81
CA GLU A 247 -13.25 -21.11 15.90
C GLU A 247 -13.10 -21.71 17.31
#